data_AF-A0A3D2FZK5-F1
#
_entry.id   AF-A0A3D2FZK5-F1
#
_cell.length_a   1.000
_cell.length_b   1.000
_cell.length_c   1.000
_cell.angle_alpha   90.00
_cell.angle_beta   90.00
_cell.angle_gamma   90.00
#
_symmetry.space_group_name_H-M   'P 1'
#
loop_
_entity.id
_entity.type
_entity.pdbx_description
1 polymer ?
#
loop_
_entity_poly.entity_id
_entity_poly.type
_entity_poly.pdbx_seq_one_letter_code
_entity_poly.pdbx_strand_id
1 'polypeptide(L)' 'VDACDLRAGAAMVIAGLCARGVTLVEDIQFIERGYENFVGKLRLLGADIRIIDEPDGTERGTAAAG' A
#
# COMPACT_ATOMS: atom_id res chain seq x y z
N VAL A 1 13.75 10.49 -13.37
CA VAL A 1 14.15 9.11 -13.05
C VAL A 1 13.15 8.66 -12.02
N ASP A 2 12.09 7.97 -12.45
CA ASP A 2 11.09 7.45 -11.53
C ASP A 2 11.46 6.02 -11.20
N ALA A 3 11.94 5.81 -9.98
CA ALA A 3 12.19 4.51 -9.41
C ALA A 3 11.21 4.32 -8.24
N CYS A 4 9.92 4.19 -8.55
CA CYS A 4 8.99 3.58 -7.62
C CYS A 4 9.12 2.07 -7.79
N ASP A 5 9.82 1.44 -6.86
CA ASP A 5 10.44 0.14 -7.08
C ASP A 5 9.60 -1.02 -6.55
N LEU A 6 9.52 -2.06 -7.40
CA LEU A 6 8.82 -3.31 -7.16
C LEU A 6 9.13 -3.93 -5.78
N ARG A 7 10.41 -3.91 -5.38
CA ARG A 7 10.89 -4.68 -4.21
C ARG A 7 10.66 -3.93 -2.91
N ALA A 8 10.87 -2.61 -2.87
CA ALA A 8 10.58 -1.80 -1.70
C ALA A 8 9.07 -1.70 -1.47
N GLY A 9 8.26 -1.58 -2.53
CA GLY A 9 6.80 -1.64 -2.39
C GLY A 9 6.35 -2.94 -1.69
N ALA A 10 6.85 -4.09 -2.16
CA ALA A 10 6.55 -5.37 -1.51
C ALA A 10 7.08 -5.41 -0.06
N ALA A 11 8.30 -4.91 0.19
CA ALA A 11 8.88 -4.86 1.54
C ALA A 11 8.07 -3.98 2.50
N MET A 12 7.56 -2.83 2.04
CA MET A 12 6.70 -1.92 2.81
C MET A 12 5.38 -2.59 3.19
N VAL A 13 4.77 -3.35 2.27
CA VAL A 13 3.56 -4.13 2.60
C VAL A 13 3.85 -5.14 3.71
N ILE A 14 4.95 -5.90 3.60
CA ILE A 14 5.33 -6.86 4.65
C ILE A 14 5.62 -6.15 5.99
N ALA A 15 6.28 -5.01 5.97
CA ALA A 15 6.52 -4.21 7.16
C ALA A 15 5.20 -3.70 7.78
N GLY A 16 4.25 -3.26 6.97
CA GLY A 16 2.93 -2.83 7.40
C GLY A 16 2.11 -3.95 8.06
N LEU A 17 2.21 -5.18 7.55
CA LEU A 17 1.59 -6.36 8.16
C LEU A 17 2.16 -6.68 9.55
N CYS A 18 3.42 -6.33 9.82
CA CYS A 18 4.07 -6.48 11.12
C CYS A 18 3.83 -5.29 12.06
N ALA A 19 3.37 -4.15 11.53
CA ALA A 19 3.17 -2.92 12.29
C ALA A 19 1.89 -2.99 13.14
N ARG A 20 1.82 -2.17 14.20
CA ARG A 20 0.59 -1.97 14.96
C ARG A 20 -0.26 -0.90 14.31
N GLY A 21 -1.56 -1.15 14.18
CA GLY A 21 -2.51 -0.21 13.59
C GLY A 21 -2.68 -0.44 12.08
N VAL A 22 -3.03 0.63 11.36
CA VAL A 22 -3.27 0.58 9.91
C VAL A 22 -2.10 1.23 9.18
N THR A 23 -1.59 0.55 8.17
CA THR A 23 -0.58 1.09 7.24
C THR A 23 -1.23 1.30 5.88
N LEU A 24 -1.09 2.51 5.33
CA LEU A 24 -1.47 2.81 3.95
C LEU A 24 -0.22 2.76 3.07
N VAL A 25 -0.28 2.02 1.97
CA VAL A 25 0.78 1.96 0.96
C VAL A 25 0.17 2.38 -0.37
N GLU A 26 0.71 3.45 -0.95
CA GLU A 26 0.27 4.02 -2.22
C GLU A 26 1.01 3.35 -3.39
N ASP A 27 0.54 3.62 -4.62
CA ASP A 27 1.18 3.17 -5.86
C ASP A 27 1.38 1.65 -6.02
N ILE A 28 0.34 0.86 -5.67
CA ILE A 28 0.32 -0.61 -5.80
C ILE A 28 0.71 -1.11 -7.21
N GLN A 29 0.48 -0.31 -8.24
CA GLN A 29 0.86 -0.56 -9.63
C GLN A 29 2.34 -0.94 -9.83
N PHE A 30 3.26 -0.44 -8.99
CA PHE A 30 4.67 -0.83 -9.09
C PHE A 30 4.93 -2.25 -8.59
N ILE A 31 4.13 -2.73 -7.63
CA ILE A 31 4.20 -4.10 -7.10
C ILE A 31 3.61 -5.09 -8.12
N GLU A 32 2.48 -4.75 -8.73
CA GLU A 32 1.76 -5.62 -9.67
C GLU A 32 2.58 -5.96 -10.93
N ARG A 33 3.52 -5.09 -11.32
CA ARG A 33 4.43 -5.35 -12.45
C ARG A 33 5.34 -6.59 -12.26
N GLY A 34 5.56 -7.04 -11.03
CA GLY A 34 6.41 -8.20 -10.74
C GLY A 34 5.81 -9.24 -9.80
N TYR A 35 4.65 -8.97 -9.22
CA TYR A 35 3.92 -9.92 -8.39
C TYR A 35 2.48 -10.07 -8.87
N GLU A 36 2.22 -11.17 -9.57
CA GLU A 36 0.87 -11.55 -9.95
C GLU A 36 0.01 -11.83 -8.71
N ASN A 37 -1.15 -11.18 -8.62
CA ASN A 37 -2.14 -11.33 -7.55
C ASN A 37 -1.51 -11.25 -6.14
N PHE A 38 -0.64 -10.26 -5.93
CA PHE A 38 0.11 -10.10 -4.68
C PHE A 38 -0.80 -10.03 -3.44
N VAL A 39 -1.78 -9.13 -3.46
CA VAL A 39 -2.73 -8.92 -2.35
C VAL A 39 -3.59 -10.18 -2.11
N GLY A 40 -4.07 -10.83 -3.18
CA GLY A 40 -4.87 -12.06 -3.05
C GLY A 40 -4.07 -13.21 -2.46
N LYS A 41 -2.80 -13.38 -2.85
CA LYS A 41 -1.91 -14.40 -2.27
C LYS A 41 -1.63 -14.14 -0.79
N LEU A 42 -1.43 -12.89 -0.38
CA LEU A 42 -1.24 -12.56 1.04
C LEU A 42 -2.51 -12.81 1.86
N ARG A 43 -3.70 -12.47 1.33
CA ARG A 43 -4.99 -12.79 1.97
C ARG A 43 -5.21 -14.28 2.14
N LEU A 44 -4.81 -15.08 1.14
CA LEU A 44 -4.90 -16.55 1.22
C LEU A 44 -4.04 -17.11 2.36
N LEU A 45 -2.96 -16.43 2.71
CA LEU A 45 -2.10 -16.75 3.86
C LEU A 45 -2.62 -16.16 5.19
N GLY A 46 -3.78 -15.49 5.19
CA GLY A 46 -4.41 -14.94 6.38
C GLY A 46 -4.07 -13.47 6.67
N ALA A 47 -3.43 -12.75 5.74
CA ALA A 47 -3.17 -11.33 5.92
C ALA A 47 -4.46 -10.49 5.82
N ASP A 48 -4.68 -9.59 6.79
CA ASP A 48 -5.71 -8.55 6.71
C ASP A 48 -5.19 -7.35 5.91
N ILE A 49 -5.44 -7.39 4.60
CA ILE A 49 -5.00 -6.38 3.64
C ILE A 49 -6.07 -6.18 2.58
N ARG A 50 -6.20 -4.95 2.06
CA ARG A 50 -7.09 -4.66 0.93
C ARG A 50 -6.59 -3.51 0.07
N ILE A 51 -6.88 -3.59 -1.22
CA ILE A 51 -6.82 -2.43 -2.12
C ILE A 51 -8.10 -1.62 -1.86
N ILE A 52 -7.94 -0.31 -1.72
CA ILE A 52 -9.04 0.65 -1.67
C ILE A 52 -8.83 1.64 -2.81
N ASP A 53 -9.91 1.97 -3.50
CA ASP A 53 -9.90 3.08 -4.46
C ASP A 53 -10.05 4.36 -3.65
N GLU A 54 -9.00 5.18 -3.61
CA GLU A 54 -9.12 6.52 -3.06
C GLU A 54 -9.65 7.44 -4.18
N PRO A 55 -10.87 7.99 -4.06
CA PRO A 55 -11.39 8.91 -5.06
C PRO A 55 -10.51 10.16 -5.12
N ASP A 56 -10.22 10.63 -6.34
CA ASP A 56 -9.36 11.79 -6.61
C ASP A 56 -9.56 12.93 -5.61
N GLY A 57 -8.45 13.37 -5.04
CA GLY A 57 -8.34 14.16 -3.81
C GLY A 57 -9.38 15.28 -3.65
N THR A 58 -10.33 15.06 -2.74
CA THR A 58 -10.89 16.18 -1.99
C THR A 58 -9.90 16.53 -0.89
N GLU A 59 -9.07 17.54 -1.18
CA GLU A 59 -8.35 18.39 -0.24
C GLU A 59 -7.72 17.65 0.96
N ARG A 60 -6.40 17.45 0.94
CA ARG A 60 -5.59 17.49 2.17
C ARG A 60 -5.68 18.91 2.75
N GLY A 61 -6.85 19.25 3.29
CA GLY A 61 -7.12 20.47 4.03
C GLY A 61 -6.42 20.39 5.37
N THR A 62 -5.39 21.22 5.52
CA THR A 62 -5.13 22.04 6.70
C THR A 62 -5.67 21.49 8.03
N ALA A 63 -4.91 20.61 8.69
CA ALA A 63 -5.12 20.30 10.10
C ALA A 63 -3.76 20.22 10.82
N ALA A 64 -3.05 21.34 10.85
CA ALA A 64 -1.97 21.60 11.78
C ALA A 64 -1.91 23.11 12.07
N ALA A 65 -2.62 23.55 13.10
CA ALA A 65 -2.35 24.70 13.99
C ALA A 65 -3.67 25.23 14.57
N GLY A 66 -3.98 24.80 15.79
CA GLY A 66 -5.02 25.32 16.67
C GLY A 66 -4.76 24.82 18.09
#